data_AF-A0AAD1EM52-F1
#
_entry.id   AF-A0AAD1EM52-F1
#
_cell.length_a   1.000
_cell.length_b   1.000
_cell.length_c   1.000
_cell.angle_alpha   90.00
_cell.angle_beta   90.00
_cell.angle_gamma   90.00
#
_symmetry.space_group_name_H-M   'P 1'
#
loop_
_entity.id
_entity.type
_entity.pdbx_description
1 polymer ?
#
loop_
_entity_poly.entity_id
_entity_poly.type
_entity_poly.pdbx_seq_one_letter_code
_entity_poly.pdbx_strand_id
1 'polypeptide(L)'
;MRNGFNTAGFSEVVHEITNDSKEAKFVYAVRGRRSKLTGLSVHVLPALLGTVKSPRRFNFSLRESWAEVPLGEVHLPTPQDLFLTGIGSCMMTTLVGGASARHLDLEGADVVLTLSSRDSTTSGFAEAIVSAQFNLTTSSDDSQCQQLVDRVAEQSPNYVSVISGTPVDIVTDLPPHVRSRVEHWEPLANPISHVEPVTTSWISGPQCLVITGGRDEGTSLRADAPKQLTGVDWGPNPQEYLLAGLAAEMAGLLFTNSVGTPIEGQAWDVVSTGVEDVRGFLGVGSGVTVGLQDVDCRIIAPRGSDELIAEIISQAIRNSELAALLVIPVPIELSWRKTMDQDRSNNRLVLRPGIGE
;
A
#
# COMPACT_ATOMS: atom_id res chain seq x y z
N MET A 1 8.68 -26.19 3.28
CA MET A 1 7.95 -25.02 3.79
C MET A 1 8.66 -24.52 5.02
N ARG A 2 8.94 -23.23 5.13
CA ARG A 2 9.52 -22.59 6.33
C ARG A 2 8.85 -21.24 6.51
N ASN A 3 8.55 -20.84 7.75
CA ASN A 3 7.75 -19.65 8.06
C ASN A 3 6.44 -19.57 7.23
N GLY A 4 5.80 -20.72 6.97
CA GLY A 4 4.60 -20.80 6.12
C GLY A 4 4.81 -20.50 4.63
N PHE A 5 6.02 -20.17 4.18
CA PHE A 5 6.35 -19.95 2.77
C PHE A 5 6.57 -21.27 2.02
N ASN A 6 5.93 -21.39 0.85
CA ASN A 6 6.21 -22.45 -0.11
C ASN A 6 7.45 -22.13 -0.94
N THR A 7 8.62 -22.45 -0.40
CA THR A 7 9.93 -22.21 -1.05
C THR A 7 10.08 -22.94 -2.38
N ALA A 8 9.43 -24.11 -2.55
CA ALA A 8 9.43 -24.83 -3.82
C ALA A 8 8.63 -24.07 -4.90
N GLY A 9 7.43 -23.60 -4.55
CA GLY A 9 6.62 -22.78 -5.47
C GLY A 9 7.32 -21.48 -5.88
N PHE A 10 8.04 -20.81 -4.96
CA PHE A 10 8.86 -19.66 -5.33
C PHE A 10 10.02 -20.03 -6.27
N SER A 11 10.64 -21.19 -6.07
CA SER A 11 11.71 -21.66 -6.96
C SER A 11 11.19 -21.96 -8.37
N GLU A 12 9.96 -22.48 -8.48
CA GLU A 12 9.29 -22.68 -9.77
C GLU A 12 9.02 -21.34 -10.48
N VAL A 13 8.47 -20.35 -9.76
CA VAL A 13 8.27 -18.98 -10.30
C VAL A 13 9.60 -18.37 -10.74
N VAL A 14 10.65 -18.47 -9.93
CA VAL A 14 11.99 -17.98 -10.28
C VAL A 14 12.53 -18.67 -11.52
N HIS A 15 12.34 -19.99 -11.65
CA HIS A 15 12.77 -20.73 -12.83
C HIS A 15 12.02 -20.27 -14.08
N GLU A 16 10.70 -20.12 -13.99
CA GLU A 16 9.83 -19.66 -15.08
C GLU A 16 10.27 -18.27 -15.57
N ILE A 17 10.38 -17.28 -14.69
CA ILE A 17 10.71 -15.89 -15.06
C ILE A 17 12.17 -15.74 -15.54
N THR A 18 13.05 -16.67 -15.15
CA THR A 18 14.43 -16.72 -15.66
C THR A 18 14.44 -17.20 -17.11
N ASN A 19 13.56 -18.13 -17.46
CA ASN A 19 13.44 -18.68 -18.82
C ASN A 19 12.63 -17.76 -19.75
N ASP A 20 11.56 -17.13 -19.25
CA ASP A 20 10.77 -16.13 -19.98
C ASP A 20 10.53 -14.89 -19.11
N SER A 21 11.26 -13.82 -19.41
CA SER A 21 11.16 -12.56 -18.66
C SER A 21 9.81 -11.87 -18.79
N LYS A 22 8.97 -12.23 -19.76
CA LYS A 22 7.62 -11.67 -19.88
C LYS A 22 6.72 -12.14 -18.74
N GLU A 23 6.96 -13.35 -18.21
CA GLU A 23 6.20 -13.89 -17.09
C GLU A 23 6.49 -13.16 -15.77
N ALA A 24 7.52 -12.30 -15.74
CA ALA A 24 7.87 -11.51 -14.57
C ALA A 24 6.99 -10.26 -14.35
N LYS A 25 6.22 -9.84 -15.35
CA LYS A 25 5.44 -8.60 -15.24
C LYS A 25 4.19 -8.82 -14.43
N PHE A 26 4.07 -8.15 -13.30
CA PHE A 26 2.86 -8.15 -12.48
C PHE A 26 2.11 -6.83 -12.64
N VAL A 27 0.92 -6.88 -13.22
CA VAL A 27 0.04 -5.72 -13.43
C VAL A 27 -1.09 -5.75 -12.41
N TYR A 28 -1.27 -4.62 -11.73
CA TYR A 28 -2.29 -4.39 -10.71
C TYR A 28 -3.30 -3.35 -11.18
N ALA A 29 -4.53 -3.45 -10.66
CA ALA A 29 -5.54 -2.43 -10.87
C ALA A 29 -6.49 -2.36 -9.68
N VAL A 30 -6.83 -1.14 -9.26
CA VAL A 30 -7.78 -0.87 -8.18
C VAL A 30 -8.71 0.25 -8.59
N ARG A 31 -9.98 0.16 -8.23
CA ARG A 31 -10.97 1.23 -8.42
C ARG A 31 -11.37 1.82 -7.07
N GLY A 32 -11.08 3.09 -6.86
CA GLY A 32 -11.69 3.91 -5.82
C GLY A 32 -13.00 4.52 -6.33
N ARG A 33 -14.01 4.60 -5.47
CA ARG A 33 -15.29 5.24 -5.77
C ARG A 33 -15.75 6.05 -4.58
N ARG A 34 -16.17 7.29 -4.82
CA ARG A 34 -16.87 8.10 -3.82
C ARG A 34 -18.24 8.50 -4.34
N SER A 35 -19.30 8.18 -3.59
CA SER A 35 -20.67 8.59 -3.93
C SER A 35 -21.47 8.99 -2.70
N LYS A 36 -22.42 9.93 -2.84
CA LYS A 36 -23.25 10.38 -1.72
C LYS A 36 -24.01 9.24 -1.02
N LEU A 37 -24.39 8.19 -1.75
CA LEU A 37 -25.19 7.09 -1.22
C LEU A 37 -24.35 6.04 -0.48
N THR A 38 -23.20 5.67 -1.04
CA THR A 38 -22.41 4.52 -0.56
C THR A 38 -21.15 4.92 0.19
N GLY A 39 -20.86 6.21 0.30
CA GLY A 39 -19.60 6.69 0.87
C GLY A 39 -18.40 6.41 -0.03
N LEU A 40 -17.22 6.32 0.60
CA LEU A 40 -15.96 5.99 -0.04
C LEU A 40 -15.74 4.47 -0.01
N SER A 41 -15.40 3.88 -1.15
CA SER A 41 -15.10 2.45 -1.25
C SER A 41 -13.98 2.18 -2.24
N VAL A 42 -13.33 1.02 -2.07
CA VAL A 42 -12.35 0.50 -3.03
C VAL A 42 -12.71 -0.90 -3.48
N HIS A 43 -12.33 -1.19 -4.72
CA HIS A 43 -12.54 -2.45 -5.40
C HIS A 43 -11.23 -2.88 -6.06
N VAL A 44 -10.59 -3.91 -5.51
CA VAL A 44 -9.40 -4.51 -6.10
C VAL A 44 -9.81 -5.33 -7.31
N LEU A 45 -9.28 -4.98 -8.47
CA LEU A 45 -9.59 -5.62 -9.75
C LEU A 45 -8.66 -6.82 -9.97
N PRO A 46 -9.01 -7.73 -10.91
CA PRO A 46 -8.14 -8.86 -11.24
C PRO A 46 -6.74 -8.39 -11.67
N ALA A 47 -5.73 -8.97 -11.05
CA ALA A 47 -4.33 -8.71 -11.39
C ALA A 47 -3.80 -9.74 -12.40
N LEU A 48 -2.70 -9.43 -13.07
CA LEU A 48 -2.09 -10.27 -14.10
C LEU A 48 -0.60 -10.46 -13.79
N LEU A 49 -0.16 -11.68 -13.48
CA LEU A 49 1.27 -12.01 -13.42
C LEU A 49 1.64 -12.73 -14.71
N GLY A 50 2.46 -12.10 -15.54
CA GLY A 50 2.83 -12.62 -16.84
C GLY A 50 1.61 -12.80 -17.73
N THR A 51 1.37 -14.05 -18.16
CA THR A 51 0.19 -14.44 -18.92
C THR A 51 -0.94 -14.98 -18.04
N VAL A 52 -0.71 -15.13 -16.74
CA VAL A 52 -1.67 -15.74 -15.80
C VAL A 52 -2.50 -14.68 -15.08
N LYS A 53 -3.80 -14.67 -15.38
CA LYS A 53 -4.76 -13.82 -14.68
C LYS A 53 -5.09 -14.39 -13.30
N SER A 54 -5.09 -13.51 -12.30
CA SER A 54 -5.53 -13.81 -10.93
C SER A 54 -6.93 -13.22 -10.72
N PRO A 55 -8.02 -14.00 -10.87
CA PRO A 55 -9.40 -13.51 -10.81
C PRO A 55 -9.88 -13.29 -9.36
N ARG A 56 -9.11 -12.53 -8.59
CA ARG A 56 -9.42 -12.14 -7.20
C ARG A 56 -10.31 -10.90 -7.20
N ARG A 57 -11.12 -10.76 -6.16
CA ARG A 57 -11.93 -9.56 -5.92
C ARG A 57 -11.98 -9.28 -4.42
N PHE A 58 -11.55 -8.10 -4.04
CA PHE A 58 -11.65 -7.60 -2.67
C PHE A 58 -12.31 -6.23 -2.71
N ASN A 59 -13.25 -6.00 -1.81
CA ASN A 59 -13.95 -4.73 -1.69
C ASN A 59 -14.04 -4.37 -0.22
N PHE A 60 -13.85 -3.10 0.09
CA PHE A 60 -14.04 -2.62 1.45
C PHE A 60 -14.40 -1.13 1.44
N SER A 61 -15.19 -0.73 2.42
CA SER A 61 -15.58 0.66 2.67
C SER A 61 -14.49 1.37 3.46
N LEU A 62 -14.35 2.66 3.18
CA LEU A 62 -13.37 3.54 3.79
C LEU A 62 -14.10 4.74 4.40
N ARG A 63 -13.43 5.41 5.33
CA ARG A 63 -13.79 6.77 5.72
C ARG A 63 -12.88 7.78 5.05
N GLU A 64 -13.33 9.01 4.92
CA GLU A 64 -12.45 10.11 4.53
C GLU A 64 -11.45 10.44 5.64
N SER A 65 -10.26 10.88 5.26
CA SER A 65 -9.16 11.17 6.19
C SER A 65 -9.50 12.29 7.18
N TRP A 66 -10.32 13.25 6.75
CA TRP A 66 -10.77 14.39 7.56
C TRP A 66 -12.09 14.14 8.32
N ALA A 67 -12.76 13.00 8.12
CA ALA A 67 -14.01 12.72 8.81
C ALA A 67 -13.73 12.30 10.25
N GLU A 68 -14.30 13.01 11.22
CA GLU A 68 -14.30 12.59 12.63
C GLU A 68 -15.05 11.26 12.78
N VAL A 69 -14.54 10.38 13.63
CA VAL A 69 -15.21 9.12 13.97
C VAL A 69 -16.07 9.35 15.20
N PRO A 70 -17.41 9.21 15.10
CA PRO A 70 -18.28 9.30 16.27
C PRO A 70 -17.91 8.24 17.31
N LEU A 71 -18.02 8.60 18.60
CA LEU A 71 -17.73 7.69 19.69
C LEU A 71 -18.61 6.43 19.58
N GLY A 72 -17.96 5.25 19.53
CA GLY A 72 -18.65 3.95 19.49
C GLY A 72 -18.94 3.40 18.10
N GLU A 73 -18.55 4.10 17.02
CA GLU A 73 -18.61 3.55 15.66
C GLU A 73 -17.35 2.76 15.29
N VAL A 74 -17.49 1.84 14.32
CA VAL A 74 -16.36 1.07 13.79
C VAL A 74 -15.43 2.03 13.05
N HIS A 75 -14.18 2.09 13.48
CA HIS A 75 -13.18 2.95 12.89
C HIS A 75 -12.74 2.39 11.52
N LEU A 76 -13.49 2.69 10.46
CA LEU A 76 -13.12 2.32 9.09
C LEU A 76 -11.74 2.86 8.72
N PRO A 77 -10.97 2.15 7.88
CA PRO A 77 -9.67 2.63 7.45
C PRO A 77 -9.81 3.84 6.52
N THR A 78 -8.83 4.73 6.59
CA THR A 78 -8.62 5.86 5.70
C THR A 78 -7.75 5.47 4.50
N PRO A 79 -7.70 6.29 3.43
CA PRO A 79 -6.71 6.12 2.38
C PRO A 79 -5.26 6.04 2.87
N GLN A 80 -4.87 6.83 3.88
CA GLN A 80 -3.54 6.79 4.48
C GLN A 80 -3.27 5.49 5.24
N ASP A 81 -4.30 4.92 5.89
CA ASP A 81 -4.19 3.58 6.50
C ASP A 81 -3.87 2.52 5.44
N LEU A 82 -4.47 2.62 4.24
CA LEU A 82 -4.17 1.71 3.13
C LEU A 82 -2.74 1.90 2.62
N PHE A 83 -2.28 3.14 2.52
CA PHE A 83 -0.90 3.45 2.14
C PHE A 83 0.11 2.79 3.10
N LEU A 84 -0.05 2.99 4.41
CA LEU A 84 0.80 2.37 5.42
C LEU A 84 0.64 0.85 5.48
N THR A 85 -0.57 0.33 5.25
CA THR A 85 -0.83 -1.12 5.11
C THR A 85 -0.01 -1.70 3.95
N GLY A 86 0.01 -1.01 2.80
CA GLY A 86 0.80 -1.39 1.65
C GLY A 86 2.30 -1.45 1.96
N ILE A 87 2.84 -0.42 2.64
CA ILE A 87 4.26 -0.42 3.03
C ILE A 87 4.55 -1.54 4.04
N GLY A 88 3.80 -1.60 5.14
CA GLY A 88 4.06 -2.54 6.24
C GLY A 88 3.94 -4.00 5.84
N SER A 89 2.90 -4.37 5.08
CA SER A 89 2.73 -5.74 4.59
C SER A 89 3.79 -6.13 3.56
N CYS A 90 4.24 -5.20 2.72
CA CYS A 90 5.33 -5.45 1.77
C CYS A 90 6.67 -5.69 2.48
N MET A 91 6.97 -4.86 3.48
CA MET A 91 8.15 -5.03 4.33
C MET A 91 8.13 -6.37 5.07
N MET A 92 6.98 -6.72 5.65
CA MET A 92 6.80 -7.97 6.40
C MET A 92 6.97 -9.19 5.49
N THR A 93 6.31 -9.21 4.33
CA THR A 93 6.42 -10.31 3.35
C THR A 93 7.86 -10.48 2.86
N THR A 94 8.57 -9.37 2.61
CA THR A 94 9.99 -9.37 2.22
C THR A 94 10.88 -9.94 3.33
N LEU A 95 10.67 -9.52 4.58
CA LEU A 95 11.41 -10.00 5.74
C LEU A 95 11.23 -11.50 5.96
N VAL A 96 9.97 -11.97 5.97
CA VAL A 96 9.66 -13.39 6.20
C VAL A 96 10.12 -14.25 5.02
N GLY A 97 9.97 -13.77 3.78
CA GLY A 97 10.50 -14.44 2.59
C GLY A 97 12.02 -14.58 2.66
N GLY A 98 12.72 -13.50 3.03
CA GLY A 98 14.16 -13.47 3.23
C GLY A 98 14.66 -14.41 4.33
N ALA A 99 13.92 -14.51 5.45
CA ALA A 99 14.21 -15.46 6.52
C ALA A 99 14.04 -16.91 6.05
N SER A 100 12.95 -17.18 5.32
CA SER A 100 12.64 -18.50 4.76
C SER A 100 13.71 -18.99 3.79
N ALA A 101 14.18 -18.10 2.91
CA ALA A 101 15.24 -18.39 1.94
C ALA A 101 16.61 -18.64 2.59
N ARG A 102 16.86 -18.06 3.77
CA ARG A 102 18.11 -18.23 4.54
C ARG A 102 18.04 -19.33 5.59
N HIS A 103 16.95 -20.11 5.62
CA HIS A 103 16.72 -21.14 6.62
C HIS A 103 16.72 -20.61 8.07
N LEU A 104 16.20 -19.39 8.26
CA LEU A 104 15.99 -18.79 9.59
C LEU A 104 14.54 -19.01 10.01
N ASP A 105 14.35 -19.41 11.27
CA ASP A 105 13.03 -19.66 11.85
C ASP A 105 12.51 -18.43 12.58
N LEU A 106 11.34 -17.96 12.19
CA LEU A 106 10.60 -16.91 12.87
C LEU A 106 9.45 -17.55 13.65
N GLU A 107 9.34 -17.19 14.92
CA GLU A 107 8.20 -17.53 15.79
C GLU A 107 7.15 -16.40 15.78
N GLY A 108 7.58 -15.19 15.44
CA GLY A 108 6.74 -14.02 15.34
C GLY A 108 7.47 -12.83 14.71
N ALA A 109 6.73 -11.99 14.01
CA ALA A 109 7.22 -10.73 13.50
C ALA A 109 6.07 -9.73 13.44
N ASP A 110 6.32 -8.52 13.95
CA ASP A 110 5.42 -7.37 13.84
C ASP A 110 6.21 -6.17 13.33
N VAL A 111 5.60 -5.32 12.50
CA VAL A 111 6.15 -4.01 12.14
C VAL A 111 5.13 -2.92 12.47
N VAL A 112 5.56 -1.91 13.21
CA VAL A 112 4.76 -0.73 13.53
C VAL A 112 5.24 0.42 12.65
N LEU A 113 4.32 1.02 11.89
CA LEU A 113 4.58 2.16 11.03
C LEU A 113 3.91 3.40 11.58
N THR A 114 4.67 4.50 11.63
CA THR A 114 4.17 5.84 11.98
C THR A 114 4.53 6.79 10.86
N LEU A 115 3.53 7.51 10.34
CA LEU A 115 3.72 8.62 9.42
C LEU A 115 3.74 9.93 10.21
N SER A 116 4.78 10.73 10.01
CA SER A 116 4.89 12.04 10.66
C SER A 116 5.43 13.09 9.70
N SER A 117 5.27 14.35 10.08
CA SER A 117 5.85 15.50 9.38
C SER A 117 7.00 16.06 10.21
N ARG A 118 8.12 16.36 9.56
CA ARG A 118 9.28 17.03 10.15
C ARG A 118 9.49 18.36 9.46
N ASP A 119 9.69 19.43 10.24
CA ASP A 119 10.05 20.72 9.67
C ASP A 119 11.40 20.64 8.96
N SER A 120 11.42 20.95 7.67
CA SER A 120 12.66 21.04 6.91
C SER A 120 13.34 22.38 7.18
N THR A 121 14.54 22.31 7.73
CA THR A 121 15.37 23.51 7.97
C THR A 121 15.89 24.14 6.68
N THR A 122 15.78 23.45 5.54
CA THR A 122 16.31 23.88 4.24
C THR A 122 15.23 24.34 3.26
N SER A 123 14.08 23.69 3.23
CA SER A 123 13.00 24.06 2.30
C SER A 123 11.96 25.00 2.91
N GLY A 124 11.87 25.06 4.25
CA GLY A 124 10.80 25.79 4.94
C GLY A 124 9.43 25.12 4.85
N PHE A 125 9.36 23.92 4.26
CA PHE A 125 8.16 23.08 4.16
C PHE A 125 8.27 21.89 5.11
N ALA A 126 7.11 21.30 5.45
CA ALA A 126 7.06 20.05 6.19
C ALA A 126 7.44 18.88 5.27
N GLU A 127 8.40 18.06 5.69
CA GLU A 127 8.80 16.84 5.00
C GLU A 127 8.16 15.62 5.67
N ALA A 128 7.62 14.73 4.84
CA ALA A 128 7.09 13.46 5.29
C ALA A 128 8.21 12.54 5.78
N ILE A 129 7.98 11.78 6.84
CA ILE A 129 8.86 10.68 7.26
C ILE A 129 8.04 9.52 7.80
N VAL A 130 8.45 8.30 7.42
CA VAL A 130 7.87 7.07 7.95
C VAL A 130 8.88 6.41 8.87
N SER A 131 8.50 6.13 10.11
CA SER A 131 9.30 5.26 10.99
C SER A 131 8.71 3.86 10.97
N ALA A 132 9.55 2.85 10.76
CA ALA A 132 9.16 1.43 10.78
C ALA A 132 9.97 0.67 11.84
N GLN A 133 9.29 0.16 12.87
CA GLN A 133 9.90 -0.61 13.95
C GLN A 133 9.50 -2.08 13.88
N PHE A 134 10.46 -2.95 13.57
CA PHE A 134 10.29 -4.40 13.61
C PHE A 134 10.45 -4.95 15.03
N ASN A 135 9.54 -5.85 15.41
CA ASN A 135 9.61 -6.64 16.62
C ASN A 135 9.69 -8.11 16.18
N LEU A 136 10.82 -8.77 16.45
CA LEU A 136 11.10 -10.11 15.97
C LEU A 136 11.16 -11.10 17.14
N THR A 137 10.40 -12.18 17.06
CA THR A 137 10.55 -13.34 17.95
C THR A 137 11.22 -14.45 17.14
N THR A 138 12.48 -14.71 17.46
CA THR A 138 13.32 -15.70 16.76
C THR A 138 14.52 -16.07 17.62
N SER A 139 15.03 -17.29 17.42
CA SER A 139 16.29 -17.77 17.98
C SER A 139 17.52 -17.37 17.16
N SER A 140 17.34 -16.78 15.97
CA SER A 140 18.42 -16.27 15.11
C SER A 140 19.27 -15.24 15.85
N ASP A 141 20.55 -15.10 15.51
CA ASP A 141 21.42 -14.09 16.14
C ASP A 141 21.14 -12.66 15.65
N ASP A 142 21.69 -11.65 16.33
CA ASP A 142 21.42 -10.24 16.02
C ASP A 142 21.93 -9.82 14.63
N SER A 143 23.03 -10.42 14.16
CA SER A 143 23.58 -10.13 12.83
C SER A 143 22.66 -10.65 11.73
N GLN A 144 22.06 -11.82 11.94
CA GLN A 144 21.06 -12.40 11.05
C GLN A 144 19.79 -11.54 11.03
N CYS A 145 19.31 -11.08 12.18
CA CYS A 145 18.17 -10.16 12.26
C CYS A 145 18.44 -8.83 11.53
N GLN A 146 19.61 -8.22 11.74
CA GLN A 146 20.00 -7.00 11.03
C GLN A 146 20.02 -7.21 9.52
N GLN A 147 20.62 -8.31 9.05
CA GLN A 147 20.64 -8.65 7.61
C GLN A 147 19.24 -8.81 7.01
N LEU A 148 18.27 -9.34 7.77
CA LEU A 148 16.88 -9.43 7.31
C LEU A 148 16.25 -8.05 7.13
N VAL A 149 16.48 -7.12 8.07
CA VAL A 149 15.96 -5.76 8.00
C VAL A 149 16.65 -4.95 6.91
N ASP A 150 17.97 -5.08 6.74
CA ASP A 150 18.71 -4.44 5.65
C ASP A 150 18.18 -4.91 4.29
N ARG A 151 17.84 -6.21 4.18
CA ARG A 151 17.25 -6.78 2.97
C ARG A 151 15.89 -6.19 2.63
N VAL A 152 15.10 -5.79 3.63
CA VAL A 152 13.83 -5.09 3.40
C VAL A 152 14.08 -3.78 2.67
N ALA A 153 15.10 -3.00 3.08
CA ALA A 153 15.44 -1.74 2.42
C ALA A 153 15.87 -1.93 0.96
N GLU A 154 16.55 -3.06 0.68
CA GLU A 154 17.03 -3.36 -0.68
C GLU A 154 15.94 -3.93 -1.60
N GLN A 155 15.03 -4.74 -1.05
CA GLN A 155 14.20 -5.64 -1.85
C GLN A 155 12.70 -5.42 -1.72
N SER A 156 12.21 -4.69 -0.71
CA SER A 156 10.78 -4.47 -0.57
C SER A 156 10.29 -3.50 -1.66
N PRO A 157 9.42 -3.94 -2.59
CA PRO A 157 8.96 -3.09 -3.68
C PRO A 157 8.36 -1.77 -3.20
N ASN A 158 7.48 -1.82 -2.20
CA ASN A 158 6.81 -0.63 -1.69
C ASN A 158 7.76 0.28 -0.89
N TYR A 159 8.74 -0.28 -0.18
CA TYR A 159 9.81 0.54 0.42
C TYR A 159 10.55 1.32 -0.66
N VAL A 160 11.06 0.62 -1.68
CA VAL A 160 11.85 1.23 -2.76
C VAL A 160 11.05 2.26 -3.56
N SER A 161 9.77 1.97 -3.83
CA SER A 161 8.86 2.87 -4.53
C SER A 161 8.71 4.21 -3.82
N VAL A 162 8.61 4.18 -2.49
CA VAL A 162 8.39 5.37 -1.66
C VAL A 162 9.69 6.13 -1.41
N ILE A 163 10.79 5.44 -1.11
CA ILE A 163 12.08 6.11 -0.86
C ILE A 163 12.72 6.72 -2.11
N SER A 164 12.40 6.17 -3.30
CA SER A 164 12.96 6.66 -4.57
C SER A 164 12.09 7.73 -5.23
N GLY A 165 10.83 7.84 -4.80
CA GLY A 165 9.80 8.52 -5.57
C GLY A 165 9.38 7.68 -6.79
N THR A 166 8.08 7.49 -6.94
CA THR A 166 7.45 6.78 -8.05
C THR A 166 6.58 7.78 -8.82
N PRO A 167 6.92 8.09 -10.08
CA PRO A 167 6.11 8.98 -10.91
C PRO A 167 4.67 8.46 -11.03
N VAL A 168 3.70 9.37 -10.96
CA VAL A 168 2.28 9.07 -11.13
C VAL A 168 1.77 9.82 -12.35
N ASP A 169 1.23 9.07 -13.31
CA ASP A 169 0.53 9.61 -14.45
C ASP A 169 -0.94 9.84 -14.10
N ILE A 170 -1.44 11.06 -14.23
CA ILE A 170 -2.86 11.36 -14.00
C ILE A 170 -3.53 11.51 -15.36
N VAL A 171 -4.58 10.72 -15.58
CA VAL A 171 -5.30 10.62 -16.84
C VAL A 171 -6.76 10.95 -16.60
N THR A 172 -7.34 11.81 -17.43
CA THR A 172 -8.78 12.09 -17.42
C THR A 172 -9.42 11.68 -18.75
N ASP A 173 -10.70 11.30 -18.70
CA ASP A 173 -11.54 11.06 -19.86
C ASP A 173 -12.12 12.35 -20.48
N LEU A 174 -11.88 13.53 -19.87
CA LEU A 174 -12.27 14.82 -20.42
C LEU A 174 -11.55 15.13 -21.75
N PRO A 175 -12.21 15.81 -22.71
CA PRO A 175 -11.57 16.38 -23.88
C PRO A 175 -10.77 17.66 -23.58
N PRO A 176 -9.64 17.91 -24.27
CA PRO A 176 -8.86 16.90 -24.98
C PRO A 176 -8.35 15.87 -23.97
N HIS A 177 -8.27 14.59 -24.32
CA HIS A 177 -7.72 13.56 -23.42
C HIS A 177 -6.29 13.92 -23.02
N VAL A 178 -6.14 14.56 -21.86
CA VAL A 178 -4.84 15.01 -21.35
C VAL A 178 -4.30 13.93 -20.42
N ARG A 179 -3.13 13.40 -20.78
CA ARG A 179 -2.27 12.67 -19.85
C ARG A 179 -1.27 13.67 -19.29
N SER A 180 -1.34 13.91 -18.00
CA SER A 180 -0.37 14.73 -17.28
C SER A 180 0.53 13.79 -16.49
N ARG A 181 1.77 13.63 -16.95
CA ARG A 181 2.78 12.90 -16.18
C ARG A 181 3.27 13.81 -15.07
N VAL A 182 3.06 13.39 -13.82
CA VAL A 182 3.55 14.14 -12.66
C VAL A 182 4.84 13.50 -12.18
N GLU A 183 5.96 13.98 -12.71
CA GLU A 183 7.30 13.57 -12.28
C GLU A 183 7.81 14.38 -11.09
N HIS A 184 7.24 15.57 -10.89
CA HIS A 184 7.58 16.47 -9.80
C HIS A 184 6.27 16.94 -9.18
N TRP A 185 6.16 16.77 -7.87
CA TRP A 185 5.04 17.26 -7.09
C TRP A 185 5.48 18.48 -6.30
N GLU A 186 4.67 19.53 -6.26
CA GLU A 186 4.98 20.67 -5.40
C GLU A 186 4.94 20.21 -3.94
N PRO A 187 5.91 20.60 -3.10
CA PRO A 187 5.89 20.25 -1.69
C PRO A 187 4.54 20.60 -1.05
N LEU A 188 4.02 19.71 -0.20
CA LEU A 188 2.76 19.94 0.47
C LEU A 188 2.84 21.26 1.26
N ALA A 189 1.94 22.19 0.94
CA ALA A 189 1.88 23.48 1.63
C ALA A 189 1.49 23.33 3.12
N ASN A 190 0.86 22.21 3.46
CA ASN A 190 0.44 21.85 4.81
C ASN A 190 1.14 20.56 5.26
N PRO A 191 1.35 20.37 6.58
CA PRO A 191 1.75 19.07 7.13
C PRO A 191 0.77 17.97 6.70
N ILE A 192 1.29 16.75 6.57
CA ILE A 192 0.46 15.59 6.28
C ILE A 192 -0.54 15.40 7.41
N SER A 193 -1.78 15.06 7.04
CA SER A 193 -2.83 14.71 7.98
C SER A 193 -2.35 13.68 9.00
N HIS A 194 -2.67 13.88 10.28
CA HIS A 194 -2.28 12.93 11.33
C HIS A 194 -2.87 11.55 11.07
N VAL A 195 -2.04 10.52 11.12
CA VAL A 195 -2.43 9.12 10.95
C VAL A 195 -2.02 8.35 12.20
N GLU A 196 -2.95 7.58 12.75
CA GLU A 196 -2.64 6.66 13.85
C GLU A 196 -1.62 5.60 13.38
N PRO A 197 -0.72 5.12 14.25
CA PRO A 197 0.21 4.08 13.87
C PRO A 197 -0.48 2.81 13.37
N VAL A 198 0.06 2.22 12.31
CA VAL A 198 -0.42 0.97 11.74
C VAL A 198 0.49 -0.17 12.19
N THR A 199 -0.10 -1.23 12.74
CA THR A 199 0.65 -2.44 13.13
C THR A 199 0.37 -3.56 12.16
N THR A 200 1.40 -4.07 11.49
CA THR A 200 1.33 -5.26 10.64
C THR A 200 1.94 -6.44 11.39
N SER A 201 1.13 -7.48 11.61
CA SER A 201 1.53 -8.74 12.24
C SER A 201 1.60 -9.86 11.21
N TRP A 202 2.72 -10.58 11.17
CA TRP A 202 2.85 -11.76 10.35
C TRP A 202 2.00 -12.92 10.90
N ILE A 203 1.30 -13.64 10.01
CA ILE A 203 0.56 -14.84 10.35
C ILE A 203 1.29 -16.10 9.87
N SER A 204 1.44 -16.23 8.55
CA SER A 204 2.04 -17.41 7.90
C SER A 204 2.29 -17.11 6.43
N GLY A 205 3.45 -17.50 5.91
CA GLY A 205 3.78 -17.24 4.51
C GLY A 205 3.68 -15.73 4.20
N PRO A 206 3.07 -15.35 3.06
CA PRO A 206 2.86 -13.93 2.74
C PRO A 206 1.67 -13.29 3.48
N GLN A 207 0.96 -14.03 4.33
CA GLN A 207 -0.25 -13.53 5.01
C GLN A 207 0.11 -12.65 6.20
N CYS A 208 -0.47 -11.45 6.24
CA CYS A 208 -0.33 -10.50 7.33
C CYS A 208 -1.70 -9.98 7.79
N LEU A 209 -1.85 -9.73 9.08
CA LEU A 209 -2.96 -8.97 9.64
C LEU A 209 -2.48 -7.57 9.97
N VAL A 210 -3.25 -6.56 9.58
CA VAL A 210 -2.89 -5.15 9.77
C VAL A 210 -3.96 -4.47 10.60
N ILE A 211 -3.58 -3.82 11.69
CA ILE A 211 -4.48 -3.08 12.57
C ILE A 211 -4.25 -1.59 12.36
N THR A 212 -5.32 -0.86 12.04
CA THR A 212 -5.33 0.58 11.72
C THR A 212 -6.15 1.36 12.74
N GLY A 213 -5.79 2.58 13.13
CA GLY A 213 -6.59 3.37 14.10
C GLY A 213 -6.31 3.07 15.57
N GLY A 214 -5.10 2.60 15.91
CA GLY A 214 -4.71 2.27 17.28
C GLY A 214 -5.01 0.81 17.69
N ARG A 215 -4.34 0.33 18.76
CA ARG A 215 -4.33 -1.10 19.14
C ARG A 215 -5.66 -1.66 19.66
N ASP A 216 -6.53 -0.82 20.23
CA ASP A 216 -7.72 -1.29 20.97
C ASP A 216 -9.07 -1.04 20.24
N GLU A 217 -9.11 -0.17 19.22
CA GLU A 217 -10.34 0.24 18.50
C GLU A 217 -10.23 0.12 16.97
N GLY A 218 -9.11 -0.43 16.48
CA GLY A 218 -8.78 -0.43 15.06
C GLY A 218 -9.48 -1.47 14.18
N THR A 219 -9.75 -1.11 12.92
CA THR A 219 -10.18 -2.08 11.89
C THR A 219 -9.01 -2.99 11.50
N SER A 220 -9.30 -4.27 11.32
CA SER A 220 -8.33 -5.24 10.83
C SER A 220 -8.40 -5.39 9.31
N LEU A 221 -7.28 -5.14 8.63
CA LEU A 221 -7.08 -5.41 7.21
C LEU A 221 -6.26 -6.70 7.02
N ARG A 222 -6.52 -7.42 5.94
CA ARG A 222 -5.82 -8.67 5.60
C ARG A 222 -4.96 -8.43 4.37
N ALA A 223 -3.66 -8.66 4.48
CA ALA A 223 -2.77 -8.65 3.34
C ALA A 223 -2.29 -10.06 3.01
N ASP A 224 -2.16 -10.37 1.72
CA ASP A 224 -1.67 -11.67 1.24
C ASP A 224 -1.06 -11.53 -0.17
N ALA A 225 -0.53 -12.59 -0.75
CA ALA A 225 -0.14 -12.65 -2.15
C ALA A 225 -1.18 -13.43 -2.97
N PRO A 226 -1.21 -13.25 -4.31
CA PRO A 226 -1.91 -14.20 -5.18
C PRO A 226 -1.31 -15.61 -5.07
N LYS A 227 -2.09 -16.64 -5.39
CA LYS A 227 -1.59 -18.03 -5.54
C LYS A 227 -0.40 -18.15 -6.49
N GLN A 228 -0.37 -17.35 -7.55
CA GLN A 228 0.74 -17.31 -8.52
C GLN A 228 2.06 -16.84 -7.89
N LEU A 229 2.00 -16.13 -6.75
CA LEU A 229 3.14 -15.70 -5.97
C LEU A 229 3.11 -16.34 -4.57
N THR A 230 2.65 -17.59 -4.52
CA THR A 230 2.61 -18.50 -3.36
C THR A 230 1.71 -18.11 -2.19
N GLY A 231 0.87 -17.09 -2.33
CA GLY A 231 -0.18 -16.79 -1.36
C GLY A 231 -1.41 -17.68 -1.53
N VAL A 232 -2.51 -17.31 -0.88
CA VAL A 232 -3.76 -18.08 -0.92
C VAL A 232 -4.98 -17.25 -1.28
N ASP A 233 -4.76 -16.01 -1.76
CA ASP A 233 -5.78 -15.04 -2.10
C ASP A 233 -6.65 -14.60 -0.89
N TRP A 234 -6.05 -14.49 0.29
CA TRP A 234 -6.75 -14.16 1.54
C TRP A 234 -7.07 -12.67 1.73
N GLY A 235 -6.39 -11.80 0.99
CA GLY A 235 -6.61 -10.36 0.96
C GLY A 235 -5.88 -9.72 -0.22
N PRO A 236 -6.05 -8.39 -0.42
CA PRO A 236 -5.22 -7.65 -1.37
C PRO A 236 -3.74 -7.83 -1.07
N ASN A 237 -2.93 -7.75 -2.12
CA ASN A 237 -1.49 -7.70 -1.96
C ASN A 237 -0.98 -6.31 -1.59
N PRO A 238 0.28 -6.20 -1.15
CA PRO A 238 0.80 -4.92 -0.67
C PRO A 238 0.76 -3.79 -1.72
N GLN A 239 1.01 -4.10 -3.00
CA GLN A 239 0.97 -3.15 -4.10
C GLN A 239 -0.47 -2.66 -4.36
N GLU A 240 -1.44 -3.57 -4.29
CA GLU A 240 -2.88 -3.27 -4.39
C GLU A 240 -3.32 -2.31 -3.27
N TYR A 241 -2.76 -2.41 -2.07
CA TYR A 241 -3.05 -1.48 -0.97
C TYR A 241 -2.53 -0.05 -1.22
N LEU A 242 -1.31 0.11 -1.74
CA LEU A 242 -0.78 1.44 -2.14
C LEU A 242 -1.69 2.08 -3.20
N LEU A 243 -2.02 1.33 -4.24
CA LEU A 243 -2.88 1.78 -5.33
C LEU A 243 -4.31 2.06 -4.85
N ALA A 244 -4.82 1.28 -3.89
CA ALA A 244 -6.13 1.50 -3.28
C ALA A 244 -6.18 2.82 -2.50
N GLY A 245 -5.15 3.12 -1.71
CA GLY A 245 -5.02 4.41 -1.02
C GLY A 245 -5.08 5.56 -2.01
N LEU A 246 -4.22 5.55 -3.04
CA LEU A 246 -4.16 6.60 -4.06
C LEU A 246 -5.51 6.82 -4.76
N ALA A 247 -6.17 5.74 -5.22
CA ALA A 247 -7.45 5.86 -5.90
C ALA A 247 -8.57 6.34 -4.97
N ALA A 248 -8.56 5.90 -3.71
CA ALA A 248 -9.56 6.30 -2.73
C ALA A 248 -9.43 7.78 -2.34
N GLU A 249 -8.22 8.25 -2.05
CA GLU A 249 -7.99 9.66 -1.72
C GLU A 249 -8.41 10.56 -2.88
N MET A 250 -7.96 10.24 -4.10
CA MET A 250 -8.32 11.02 -5.28
C MET A 250 -9.85 11.05 -5.49
N ALA A 251 -10.54 9.91 -5.38
CA ALA A 251 -12.00 9.87 -5.48
C ALA A 251 -12.70 10.69 -4.37
N GLY A 252 -12.16 10.65 -3.15
CA GLY A 252 -12.63 11.44 -2.02
C GLY A 252 -12.48 12.94 -2.26
N LEU A 253 -11.30 13.39 -2.67
CA LEU A 253 -11.00 14.80 -2.96
C LEU A 253 -11.84 15.34 -4.11
N LEU A 254 -12.01 14.57 -5.19
CA LEU A 254 -12.87 14.94 -6.31
C LEU A 254 -14.32 15.16 -5.86
N PHE A 255 -14.85 14.27 -5.03
CA PHE A 255 -16.18 14.42 -4.48
C PHE A 255 -16.29 15.65 -3.56
N THR A 256 -15.33 15.83 -2.65
CA THR A 256 -15.30 16.99 -1.74
C THR A 256 -15.26 18.32 -2.49
N ASN A 257 -14.40 18.43 -3.50
CA ASN A 257 -14.28 19.65 -4.31
C ASN A 257 -15.51 19.87 -5.21
N SER A 258 -16.35 18.86 -5.39
CA SER A 258 -17.63 19.00 -6.09
C SER A 258 -18.77 19.50 -5.21
N VAL A 259 -18.61 19.53 -3.87
CA VAL A 259 -19.64 20.01 -2.94
C VAL A 259 -19.94 21.50 -3.19
N GLY A 260 -21.22 21.86 -3.23
CA GLY A 260 -21.68 23.20 -3.57
C GLY A 260 -21.72 23.50 -5.07
N THR A 261 -21.33 22.56 -5.93
CA THR A 261 -21.38 22.69 -7.38
C THR A 261 -22.61 21.96 -7.96
N PRO A 262 -23.00 22.20 -9.24
CA PRO A 262 -24.07 21.48 -9.89
C PRO A 262 -23.89 19.94 -9.97
N ILE A 263 -22.69 19.42 -9.70
CA ILE A 263 -22.38 17.99 -9.78
C ILE A 263 -22.10 17.31 -8.42
N GLU A 264 -22.31 18.01 -7.29
CA GLU A 264 -22.09 17.50 -5.91
C GLU A 264 -22.69 16.10 -5.63
N GLY A 265 -23.84 15.78 -6.23
CA GLY A 265 -24.53 14.52 -6.00
C GLY A 265 -24.01 13.34 -6.81
N GLN A 266 -23.08 13.56 -7.74
CA GLN A 266 -22.61 12.53 -8.66
C GLN A 266 -21.46 11.71 -8.05
N ALA A 267 -21.32 10.47 -8.50
CA ALA A 267 -20.24 9.61 -8.07
C ALA A 267 -18.97 9.92 -8.86
N TRP A 268 -17.83 9.87 -8.19
CA TRP A 268 -16.51 9.91 -8.80
C TRP A 268 -15.88 8.53 -8.75
N ASP A 269 -15.31 8.11 -9.87
CA ASP A 269 -14.58 6.86 -9.99
C ASP A 269 -13.14 7.15 -10.41
N VAL A 270 -12.20 6.51 -9.73
CA VAL A 270 -10.78 6.59 -10.03
C VAL A 270 -10.24 5.18 -10.15
N VAL A 271 -9.53 4.89 -11.22
CA VAL A 271 -8.85 3.61 -11.42
C VAL A 271 -7.35 3.84 -11.37
N SER A 272 -6.70 3.30 -10.36
CA SER A 272 -5.24 3.28 -10.26
C SER A 272 -4.71 1.95 -10.80
N THR A 273 -3.63 2.00 -11.56
CA THR A 273 -2.90 0.82 -12.03
C THR A 273 -1.42 0.99 -11.75
N GLY A 274 -0.71 -0.12 -11.69
CA GLY A 274 0.75 -0.13 -11.58
C GLY A 274 1.30 -1.45 -12.06
N VAL A 275 2.58 -1.46 -12.37
CA VAL A 275 3.31 -2.63 -12.85
C VAL A 275 4.51 -2.86 -11.94
N GLU A 276 4.80 -4.11 -11.65
CA GLU A 276 6.05 -4.53 -11.04
C GLU A 276 6.74 -5.55 -11.93
N ASP A 277 8.07 -5.48 -12.00
CA ASP A 277 8.89 -6.57 -12.51
C ASP A 277 9.39 -7.42 -11.34
N VAL A 278 8.74 -8.57 -11.11
CA VAL A 278 8.97 -9.38 -9.90
C VAL A 278 10.39 -9.92 -9.80
N ARG A 279 11.14 -9.92 -10.90
CA ARG A 279 12.56 -10.25 -10.94
C ARG A 279 13.38 -9.35 -10.02
N GLY A 280 13.04 -8.07 -9.92
CA GLY A 280 13.72 -7.12 -9.04
C GLY A 280 13.69 -7.60 -7.59
N PHE A 281 12.48 -7.78 -7.04
CA PHE A 281 12.33 -8.19 -5.64
C PHE A 281 12.83 -9.62 -5.38
N LEU A 282 12.68 -10.52 -6.37
CA LEU A 282 13.19 -11.90 -6.29
C LEU A 282 14.72 -11.99 -6.44
N GLY A 283 15.39 -10.90 -6.79
CA GLY A 283 16.85 -10.88 -7.01
C GLY A 283 17.29 -11.67 -8.24
N VAL A 284 16.44 -11.73 -9.27
CA VAL A 284 16.68 -12.46 -10.52
C VAL A 284 17.04 -11.47 -11.62
N GLY A 285 18.25 -11.57 -12.16
CA GLY A 285 18.72 -10.69 -13.23
C GLY A 285 19.30 -9.37 -12.70
N SER A 286 20.47 -9.01 -13.23
CA SER A 286 21.18 -7.78 -12.85
C SER A 286 20.50 -6.54 -13.43
N GLY A 287 20.31 -5.50 -12.62
CA GLY A 287 19.81 -4.19 -13.07
C GLY A 287 18.30 -4.12 -13.30
N VAL A 288 17.54 -5.12 -12.83
CA VAL A 288 16.07 -5.01 -12.79
C VAL A 288 15.68 -4.10 -11.63
N THR A 289 14.91 -3.06 -11.92
CA THR A 289 14.39 -2.11 -10.93
C THR A 289 13.47 -2.82 -9.95
N VAL A 290 13.69 -2.57 -8.65
CA VAL A 290 12.76 -2.95 -7.58
C VAL A 290 11.75 -1.82 -7.42
N GLY A 291 10.48 -2.17 -7.23
CA GLY A 291 9.41 -1.20 -6.98
C GLY A 291 8.38 -1.10 -8.09
N LEU A 292 7.33 -0.35 -7.77
CA LEU A 292 6.20 -0.08 -8.63
C LEU A 292 6.60 0.88 -9.77
N GLN A 293 6.12 0.58 -10.96
CA GLN A 293 6.42 1.26 -12.20
C GLN A 293 5.11 1.54 -12.94
N ASP A 294 5.14 2.46 -13.90
CA ASP A 294 4.00 2.77 -14.76
C ASP A 294 2.70 3.00 -13.97
N VAL A 295 2.78 3.81 -12.90
CA VAL A 295 1.63 4.11 -12.05
C VAL A 295 0.73 5.11 -12.77
N ASP A 296 -0.45 4.64 -13.18
CA ASP A 296 -1.48 5.50 -13.77
C ASP A 296 -2.63 5.67 -12.78
N CYS A 297 -3.17 6.88 -12.69
CA CYS A 297 -4.37 7.25 -11.95
C CYS A 297 -5.39 7.83 -12.94
N ARG A 298 -6.34 7.00 -13.39
CA ARG A 298 -7.38 7.38 -14.35
C ARG A 298 -8.64 7.84 -13.63
N ILE A 299 -8.98 9.11 -13.82
CA ILE A 299 -10.23 9.71 -13.35
C ILE A 299 -11.31 9.49 -14.41
N ILE A 300 -12.44 8.92 -13.99
CA ILE A 300 -13.65 8.76 -14.81
C ILE A 300 -14.62 9.83 -14.33
N ALA A 301 -14.76 10.91 -15.10
CA ALA A 301 -15.53 12.06 -14.70
C ALA A 301 -17.05 11.81 -14.78
N PRO A 302 -17.84 12.39 -13.86
CA PRO A 302 -19.29 12.44 -14.01
C PRO A 302 -19.70 13.36 -15.16
N ARG A 303 -20.99 13.39 -15.52
CA ARG A 303 -21.48 14.31 -16.55
C ARG A 303 -21.55 15.73 -16.00
N GLY A 304 -20.99 16.71 -16.71
CA GLY A 304 -20.97 18.11 -16.29
C GLY A 304 -20.34 19.02 -17.33
N SER A 305 -20.07 20.27 -16.95
CA SER A 305 -19.23 21.19 -17.75
C SER A 305 -17.78 20.75 -17.63
N ASP A 306 -17.09 20.66 -18.77
CA ASP A 306 -15.68 20.25 -18.83
C ASP A 306 -14.79 21.21 -18.04
N GLU A 307 -15.07 22.52 -18.06
CA GLU A 307 -14.33 23.53 -17.31
C GLU A 307 -14.47 23.35 -15.79
N LEU A 308 -15.69 23.07 -15.32
CA LEU A 308 -15.95 22.82 -13.90
C LEU A 308 -15.24 21.54 -13.43
N ILE A 309 -15.35 20.46 -14.22
CA ILE A 309 -14.73 19.18 -13.90
C ILE A 309 -13.21 19.32 -13.91
N ALA A 310 -12.64 20.05 -14.89
CA ALA A 310 -11.20 20.31 -14.96
C ALA A 310 -10.69 21.09 -13.73
N GLU A 311 -11.44 22.08 -13.24
CA GLU A 311 -11.09 22.81 -12.02
C GLU A 311 -11.12 21.88 -10.78
N ILE A 312 -12.17 21.06 -10.63
CA ILE A 312 -12.29 20.09 -9.55
C ILE A 312 -11.13 19.08 -9.56
N ILE A 313 -10.79 18.56 -10.74
CA ILE A 313 -9.63 17.67 -10.93
C ILE A 313 -8.34 18.40 -10.56
N SER A 314 -8.15 19.64 -11.03
CA SER A 314 -6.95 20.42 -10.74
C SER A 314 -6.76 20.64 -9.23
N GLN A 315 -7.83 20.94 -8.50
CA GLN A 315 -7.81 21.06 -7.04
C GLN A 315 -7.54 19.71 -6.35
N ALA A 316 -8.16 18.63 -6.80
CA ALA A 316 -7.95 17.30 -6.22
C ALA A 316 -6.51 16.83 -6.41
N ILE A 317 -5.93 17.07 -7.59
CA ILE A 317 -4.52 16.82 -7.87
C ILE A 317 -3.67 17.64 -6.91
N ARG A 318 -3.83 18.96 -6.83
CA ARG A 318 -3.00 19.79 -5.92
C ARG A 318 -3.04 19.35 -4.45
N ASN A 319 -4.16 18.79 -4.01
CA ASN A 319 -4.40 18.46 -2.60
C ASN A 319 -4.17 16.97 -2.26
N SER A 320 -3.77 16.13 -3.22
CA SER A 320 -3.55 14.70 -2.95
C SER A 320 -2.25 14.47 -2.19
N GLU A 321 -2.36 14.10 -0.92
CA GLU A 321 -1.21 13.78 -0.06
C GLU A 321 -0.57 12.47 -0.50
N LEU A 322 -1.37 11.47 -0.90
CA LEU A 322 -0.84 10.16 -1.30
C LEU A 322 -0.14 10.20 -2.65
N ALA A 323 -0.60 11.03 -3.59
CA ALA A 323 0.17 11.27 -4.81
C ALA A 323 1.50 12.00 -4.50
N ALA A 324 1.49 12.97 -3.58
CA ALA A 324 2.72 13.61 -3.11
C ALA A 324 3.69 12.61 -2.46
N LEU A 325 3.19 11.76 -1.56
CA LEU A 325 3.96 10.72 -0.85
C LEU A 325 4.51 9.64 -1.76
N LEU A 326 3.88 9.39 -2.91
CA LEU A 326 4.40 8.48 -3.91
C LEU A 326 5.45 9.16 -4.79
N VAL A 327 5.21 10.40 -5.26
CA VAL A 327 6.09 11.07 -6.22
C VAL A 327 7.33 11.67 -5.56
N ILE A 328 7.19 12.25 -4.38
CA ILE A 328 8.30 12.85 -3.62
C ILE A 328 8.99 11.74 -2.82
N PRO A 329 10.32 11.58 -2.89
CA PRO A 329 11.06 10.66 -2.04
C PRO A 329 10.75 10.87 -0.56
N VAL A 330 10.22 9.83 0.11
CA VAL A 330 9.91 9.87 1.54
C VAL A 330 10.91 8.98 2.29
N PRO A 331 11.72 9.54 3.23
CA PRO A 331 12.59 8.74 4.06
C PRO A 331 11.80 7.74 4.90
N ILE A 332 12.29 6.50 4.94
CA ILE A 332 11.76 5.47 5.82
C ILE A 332 12.87 5.03 6.79
N GLU A 333 12.70 5.36 8.06
CA GLU A 333 13.62 5.01 9.14
C GLU A 333 13.33 3.59 9.65
N LEU A 334 14.25 2.67 9.41
CA LEU A 334 14.13 1.29 9.87
C LEU A 334 14.79 1.12 11.25
N SER A 335 14.08 0.48 12.16
CA SER A 335 14.61 0.02 13.44
C SER A 335 14.08 -1.36 13.76
N TRP A 336 14.78 -2.12 14.60
CA TRP A 336 14.30 -3.43 15.03
C TRP A 336 14.73 -3.77 16.45
N ARG A 337 13.99 -4.69 17.07
CA ARG A 337 14.36 -5.31 18.34
C ARG A 337 13.87 -6.76 18.40
N LYS A 338 14.54 -7.57 19.21
CA LYS A 338 14.03 -8.90 19.59
C LYS A 338 13.00 -8.77 20.72
N THR A 339 11.94 -9.55 20.61
CA THR A 339 10.92 -9.69 21.65
C THR A 339 11.02 -11.08 22.28
N MET A 340 11.15 -11.13 23.60
CA MET A 340 11.14 -12.38 24.35
C MET A 340 9.70 -12.92 24.46
N ASP A 341 9.54 -14.24 24.48
CA ASP A 341 8.24 -14.94 24.43
C ASP A 341 7.26 -14.53 25.56
N GLN A 342 7.78 -13.99 26.69
CA GLN A 342 6.97 -13.52 27.81
C GLN A 342 6.11 -12.27 27.51
N ASP A 343 6.52 -11.43 26.55
CA ASP A 343 5.78 -10.20 26.19
C ASP A 343 4.50 -10.47 25.37
N ARG A 344 4.34 -11.68 24.80
CA ARG A 344 3.16 -12.05 24.00
C ARG A 344 1.95 -12.49 24.83
N SER A 345 2.13 -12.82 26.11
CA SER A 345 1.04 -13.32 26.97
C SER A 345 -0.11 -12.31 27.18
N ASN A 346 0.16 -11.01 26.99
CA ASN A 346 -0.87 -9.96 27.03
C ASN A 346 -1.44 -9.57 25.66
N ASN A 347 -0.94 -10.12 24.55
CA ASN A 347 -1.15 -9.61 23.19
C ASN A 347 -1.67 -10.68 22.21
N ARG A 348 -2.37 -11.73 22.69
CA ARG A 348 -3.03 -12.69 21.80
C ARG A 348 -4.05 -11.95 20.93
N LEU A 349 -3.66 -11.72 19.67
CA LEU A 349 -4.56 -11.39 18.57
C LEU A 349 -5.63 -12.48 18.49
N VAL A 350 -6.77 -12.24 19.15
CA VAL A 350 -7.96 -13.02 18.94
C VAL A 350 -8.40 -12.69 17.52
N LEU A 351 -8.20 -13.64 16.60
CA LEU A 351 -8.83 -13.64 15.28
C LEU A 351 -10.34 -13.62 15.52
N ARG A 352 -10.92 -12.43 15.69
CA ARG A 352 -12.37 -12.27 15.61
C ARG A 352 -12.73 -12.61 14.16
N PRO A 353 -13.72 -13.48 13.91
CA PRO A 353 -14.18 -13.72 12.56
C PRO A 353 -14.54 -12.36 11.95
N GLY A 354 -13.75 -11.95 10.95
CA GLY A 354 -13.97 -10.69 10.26
C GLY A 354 -15.40 -10.66 9.73
N ILE A 355 -16.07 -9.54 9.96
CA ILE A 355 -17.37 -9.24 9.35
C ILE A 355 -17.13 -9.23 7.85
N GLY A 356 -17.40 -10.37 7.22
CA GLY A 356 -17.63 -10.44 5.80
C GLY A 356 -19.10 -10.16 5.57
N GLU A 357 -19.38 -9.03 4.93
CA GLU A 357 -20.48 -8.84 3.97
C GLU A 357 -20.15 -7.63 3.09
#